data_AF-C5LZ99-F1
#
_entry.id   AF-C5LZ99-F1
#
_cell.length_a   1.000
_cell.length_b   1.000
_cell.length_c   1.000
_cell.angle_alpha   90.00
_cell.angle_beta   90.00
_cell.angle_gamma   90.00
#
_symmetry.space_group_name_H-M   'P 1'
#
loop_
_entity.id
_entity.type
_entity.pdbx_description
1 polymer ?
#
loop_
_entity_poly.entity_id
_entity_poly.type
_entity_poly.pdbx_seq_one_letter_code
_entity_poly.pdbx_strand_id
1 'polypeptide(L)'
;MKILMRFLVELANCRCVLLESVLAAMQELVDLGKNEDVRNSEMSVYITMHGLLVLSAELYKENKEAIDKLIDLGIKIHEERSERRGKLAACVAASSEFVSEDDFDRLVEAVVSMRKQVWEAVASGEESPVLLRPYEMSGLAPKLAVNQPEHMLEVPNIEWKMERLDSLPRCFPFRIPLTSARHNGEEVAGKCLSLHDTYILDTLFDEIMTAFDKHVGECAKQLLKVPVMSEDFLPRLVDSMFNRLVRPYAMDRIQEPPKLFFTRLIHSVMALQSSTKPLIEEALKLLISGPKPLVDAGSDIRMEMALADFFAMHLINSDYKWEFDIDPNSPTRQSQGLLRAGIAALLRLSFHQNLLAHLPDTLEPKILQVHSLIPPEPRVNNKSVFEFFRFYPVRLACTFAALLDQEFVTATAVGKYILLKSEGGLREGYDGMVQEDGRAQDLQKQLERAQQTLVEVFNSAVADLIAAYNGLDVDESFDDMRQTLVELLLDVCRSNLALLPSLQTATVDTPPEMKTVISNVEILV
;
A
#
# COMPACT_ATOMS: atom_id res chain seq x y z
N MET A 1 -13.23 -5.72 -11.32
CA MET A 1 -14.34 -5.05 -12.02
C MET A 1 -13.89 -4.05 -13.09
N LYS A 2 -13.05 -3.05 -12.78
CA LYS A 2 -12.49 -2.09 -13.77
C LYS A 2 -11.99 -2.76 -15.06
N ILE A 3 -11.09 -3.74 -14.94
CA ILE A 3 -10.49 -4.46 -16.07
C ILE A 3 -11.56 -5.19 -16.90
N LEU A 4 -12.56 -5.78 -16.23
CA LEU A 4 -13.67 -6.46 -16.90
C LEU A 4 -14.53 -5.48 -17.71
N MET A 5 -14.85 -4.32 -17.14
CA MET A 5 -15.64 -3.30 -17.86
C MET A 5 -14.89 -2.79 -19.09
N ARG A 6 -13.59 -2.51 -18.97
CA ARG A 6 -12.73 -2.18 -20.13
C ARG A 6 -12.74 -3.28 -21.19
N PHE A 7 -12.62 -4.54 -20.76
CA PHE A 7 -12.65 -5.68 -21.66
C PHE A 7 -13.98 -5.78 -22.42
N LEU A 8 -15.12 -5.55 -21.75
CA LEU A 8 -16.44 -5.54 -22.43
C LEU A 8 -16.54 -4.42 -23.47
N VAL A 9 -16.04 -3.23 -23.17
CA VAL A 9 -16.00 -2.11 -24.14
C VAL A 9 -15.08 -2.43 -25.31
N GLU A 10 -13.93 -3.07 -25.07
CA GLU A 10 -13.03 -3.51 -26.13
C GLU A 10 -13.65 -4.60 -27.02
N LEU A 11 -14.45 -5.50 -26.44
CA LEU A 11 -15.24 -6.45 -27.23
C LEU A 11 -16.31 -5.74 -28.08
N ALA A 12 -16.90 -4.66 -27.59
CA ALA A 12 -17.81 -3.83 -28.39
C ALA A 12 -17.06 -3.11 -29.52
N ASN A 13 -15.87 -2.53 -29.26
CA ASN A 13 -15.00 -1.97 -30.30
C ASN A 13 -14.70 -3.00 -31.40
N CYS A 14 -14.48 -4.26 -31.01
CA CYS A 14 -14.26 -5.39 -31.92
C CYS A 14 -15.53 -5.93 -32.58
N ARG A 15 -16.71 -5.33 -32.35
CA ARG A 15 -18.03 -5.81 -32.81
C ARG A 15 -18.29 -7.28 -32.44
N CYS A 16 -17.79 -7.73 -31.30
CA CYS A 16 -18.07 -9.05 -30.73
C CYS A 16 -19.32 -9.01 -29.83
N VAL A 17 -19.59 -7.86 -29.22
CA VAL A 17 -20.68 -7.64 -28.27
C VAL A 17 -21.44 -6.37 -28.66
N LEU A 18 -22.77 -6.36 -28.49
CA LEU A 18 -23.62 -5.19 -28.76
C LEU A 18 -23.28 -4.05 -27.80
N LEU A 19 -22.94 -2.88 -28.35
CA LEU A 19 -22.58 -1.71 -27.55
C LEU A 19 -23.75 -1.29 -26.65
N GLU A 20 -24.98 -1.37 -27.15
CA GLU A 20 -26.19 -1.04 -26.40
C GLU A 20 -26.31 -1.88 -25.13
N SER A 21 -25.93 -3.16 -25.19
CA SER A 21 -25.92 -4.04 -24.02
C SER A 21 -24.82 -3.69 -23.02
N VAL A 22 -23.65 -3.23 -23.49
CA VAL A 22 -22.57 -2.73 -22.61
C VAL A 22 -22.98 -1.41 -21.94
N LEU A 23 -23.59 -0.48 -22.69
CA LEU A 23 -24.07 0.80 -22.17
C LEU A 23 -25.21 0.61 -21.17
N ALA A 24 -26.13 -0.34 -21.41
CA ALA A 24 -27.16 -0.71 -20.46
C ALA A 24 -26.54 -1.23 -19.15
N ALA A 25 -25.56 -2.13 -19.24
CA ALA A 25 -24.86 -2.66 -18.07
C ALA A 25 -24.10 -1.57 -17.29
N MET A 26 -23.49 -0.59 -17.98
CA MET A 26 -22.89 0.59 -17.36
C MET A 26 -23.93 1.47 -16.66
N GLN A 27 -25.07 1.72 -17.30
CA GLN A 27 -26.15 2.52 -16.75
C GLN A 27 -26.73 1.87 -15.48
N GLU A 28 -26.99 0.56 -15.52
CA GLU A 28 -27.42 -0.22 -14.35
C GLU A 28 -26.41 -0.14 -13.20
N LEU A 29 -25.11 -0.24 -13.50
CA LEU A 29 -24.06 -0.12 -12.49
C LEU A 29 -24.10 1.26 -11.81
N VAL A 30 -24.24 2.34 -12.58
CA VAL A 30 -24.34 3.70 -12.03
C VAL A 30 -25.65 3.90 -11.25
N ASP A 31 -26.77 3.36 -11.74
CA ASP A 31 -28.05 3.47 -11.05
C ASP A 31 -28.08 2.66 -9.74
N LEU A 32 -27.41 1.50 -9.68
CA LEU A 32 -27.17 0.78 -8.43
C LEU A 32 -26.41 1.67 -7.44
N GLY A 33 -25.36 2.35 -7.90
CA GLY A 33 -24.59 3.27 -7.08
C GLY A 33 -25.41 4.42 -6.49
N LYS A 34 -26.40 4.95 -7.22
CA LYS A 34 -27.31 6.01 -6.72
C LYS A 34 -28.25 5.53 -5.61
N ASN A 35 -28.66 4.27 -5.65
CA ASN A 35 -29.59 3.69 -4.69
C ASN A 35 -28.91 3.26 -3.37
N GLU A 36 -27.58 3.23 -3.36
CA GLU A 36 -26.76 2.85 -2.21
C GLU A 36 -26.04 4.07 -1.60
N ASP A 37 -25.15 3.83 -0.62
CA ASP A 37 -24.33 4.89 -0.01
C ASP A 37 -23.49 5.62 -1.07
N VAL A 38 -23.19 6.88 -0.81
CA VAL A 38 -22.46 7.82 -1.67
C VAL A 38 -21.13 7.25 -2.19
N ARG A 39 -20.47 6.41 -1.40
CA ARG A 39 -19.22 5.73 -1.81
C ARG A 39 -19.41 4.73 -2.95
N ASN A 40 -20.54 4.03 -2.95
CA ASN A 40 -20.89 3.04 -3.97
C ASN A 40 -21.25 3.76 -5.28
N SER A 41 -21.91 4.92 -5.19
CA SER A 41 -22.11 5.84 -6.32
C SER A 41 -20.78 6.22 -6.99
N GLU A 42 -19.80 6.72 -6.22
CA GLU A 42 -18.50 7.11 -6.76
C GLU A 42 -17.73 5.93 -7.40
N MET A 43 -17.77 4.72 -6.80
CA MET A 43 -17.10 3.53 -7.35
C MET A 43 -17.76 3.05 -8.66
N SER A 44 -19.09 3.09 -8.74
CA SER A 44 -19.83 2.73 -9.95
C SER A 44 -19.48 3.62 -11.13
N VAL A 45 -19.38 4.93 -10.89
CA VAL A 45 -18.94 5.91 -11.90
C VAL A 45 -17.48 5.72 -12.24
N TYR A 46 -16.61 5.50 -11.25
CA TYR A 46 -15.18 5.23 -11.48
C TYR A 46 -14.97 4.04 -12.42
N ILE A 47 -15.68 2.92 -12.20
CA ILE A 47 -15.63 1.75 -13.07
C ILE A 47 -16.16 2.07 -14.48
N THR A 48 -17.27 2.78 -14.56
CA THR A 48 -17.91 3.16 -15.83
C THR A 48 -17.00 4.06 -16.67
N MET A 49 -16.47 5.14 -16.08
CA MET A 49 -15.55 6.07 -16.74
C MET A 49 -14.28 5.38 -17.23
N HIS A 50 -13.76 4.42 -16.46
CA HIS A 50 -12.63 3.62 -16.92
C HIS A 50 -12.92 2.73 -18.12
N GLY A 51 -14.16 2.24 -18.26
CA GLY A 51 -14.62 1.56 -19.46
C GLY A 51 -14.72 2.52 -20.63
N LEU A 52 -15.26 3.74 -20.42
CA LEU A 52 -15.37 4.75 -21.46
C LEU A 52 -14.02 5.17 -22.04
N LEU A 53 -12.94 5.20 -21.25
CA LEU A 53 -11.60 5.55 -21.74
C LEU A 53 -11.08 4.67 -22.90
N VAL A 54 -11.60 3.45 -23.05
CA VAL A 54 -11.20 2.56 -24.15
C VAL A 54 -12.20 2.58 -25.31
N LEU A 55 -13.30 3.32 -25.22
CA LEU A 55 -14.33 3.37 -26.25
C LEU A 55 -13.85 4.05 -27.53
N SER A 56 -14.07 3.39 -28.67
CA SER A 56 -13.73 3.93 -29.98
C SER A 56 -14.56 5.16 -30.39
N ALA A 57 -13.97 6.02 -31.21
CA ALA A 57 -14.62 7.26 -31.64
C ALA A 57 -15.78 6.97 -32.62
N GLU A 58 -15.67 5.90 -33.39
CA GLU A 58 -16.72 5.37 -34.26
C GLU A 58 -17.96 4.96 -33.47
N LEU A 59 -17.76 4.17 -32.41
CA LEU A 59 -18.85 3.76 -31.52
C LEU A 59 -19.46 4.94 -30.77
N TYR A 60 -18.62 5.91 -30.37
CA TYR A 60 -19.13 7.17 -29.84
C TYR A 60 -20.05 7.89 -30.82
N LYS A 61 -19.67 7.99 -32.10
CA LYS A 61 -20.49 8.64 -33.12
C LYS A 61 -21.85 7.97 -33.30
N GLU A 62 -21.91 6.64 -33.24
CA GLU A 62 -23.15 5.87 -33.37
C GLU A 62 -24.09 6.03 -32.17
N ASN A 63 -23.53 6.13 -30.96
CA ASN A 63 -24.29 6.12 -29.70
C ASN A 63 -24.08 7.37 -28.84
N LYS A 64 -23.81 8.51 -29.49
CA LYS A 64 -23.39 9.77 -28.85
C LYS A 64 -24.25 10.17 -27.67
N GLU A 65 -25.57 10.17 -27.84
CA GLU A 65 -26.49 10.63 -26.79
C GLU A 65 -26.43 9.79 -25.52
N ALA A 66 -26.33 8.46 -25.66
CA ALA A 66 -26.26 7.54 -24.52
C ALA A 66 -24.92 7.68 -23.77
N ILE A 67 -23.83 7.87 -24.50
CA ILE A 67 -22.49 8.03 -23.92
C ILE A 67 -22.35 9.40 -23.26
N ASP A 68 -22.82 10.47 -23.91
CA ASP A 68 -22.85 11.82 -23.33
C ASP A 68 -23.63 11.84 -22.01
N LYS A 69 -24.77 11.14 -21.95
CA LYS A 69 -25.54 10.98 -20.70
C LYS A 69 -24.73 10.33 -19.58
N LEU A 70 -23.96 9.28 -19.87
CA LEU A 70 -23.09 8.62 -18.88
C LEU A 70 -21.95 9.55 -18.42
N ILE A 71 -21.34 10.29 -19.35
CA ILE A 71 -20.27 11.24 -19.04
C ILE A 71 -20.79 12.37 -18.16
N ASP A 72 -21.88 13.01 -18.56
CA ASP A 72 -22.49 14.13 -17.84
C ASP A 72 -22.93 13.70 -16.43
N LEU A 73 -23.44 12.47 -16.29
CA LEU A 73 -23.77 11.90 -14.99
C LEU A 73 -22.54 11.73 -14.09
N GLY A 74 -21.42 11.26 -14.63
CA GLY A 74 -20.21 11.11 -13.85
C GLY A 74 -19.53 12.44 -13.51
N ILE A 75 -19.61 13.45 -14.40
CA ILE A 75 -19.20 14.84 -14.09
C ILE A 75 -20.03 15.35 -12.92
N LYS A 76 -21.36 15.21 -12.96
CA LYS A 76 -22.23 15.65 -11.88
C LYS A 76 -21.88 15.01 -10.53
N ILE A 77 -21.67 13.68 -10.50
CA ILE A 77 -21.28 12.96 -9.27
C ILE A 77 -19.90 13.42 -8.77
N HIS A 78 -18.97 13.69 -9.69
CA HIS A 78 -17.67 14.27 -9.37
C HIS A 78 -17.78 15.69 -8.78
N GLU A 79 -18.62 16.55 -9.33
CA GLU A 79 -18.87 17.90 -8.79
C GLU A 79 -19.46 17.84 -7.38
N GLU A 80 -20.49 17.02 -7.16
CA GLU A 80 -21.10 16.79 -5.84
C GLU A 80 -20.09 16.27 -4.81
N ARG A 81 -19.15 15.43 -5.24
CA ARG A 81 -18.03 14.94 -4.43
C ARG A 81 -17.01 16.03 -4.16
N SER A 82 -16.65 16.82 -5.17
CA SER A 82 -15.68 17.90 -5.07
C SER A 82 -16.16 18.97 -4.08
N GLU A 83 -17.45 19.32 -4.08
CA GLU A 83 -18.02 20.22 -3.08
C GLU A 83 -17.92 19.68 -1.64
N ARG A 84 -18.14 18.37 -1.46
CA ARG A 84 -17.99 17.68 -0.17
C ARG A 84 -16.52 17.66 0.27
N ARG A 85 -15.60 17.43 -0.66
CA ARG A 85 -14.16 17.36 -0.41
C ARG A 85 -13.52 18.73 -0.26
N GLY A 86 -13.98 19.77 -0.94
CA GLY A 86 -13.43 21.12 -0.84
C GLY A 86 -13.38 21.63 0.60
N LYS A 87 -14.33 21.19 1.44
CA LYS A 87 -14.35 21.47 2.88
C LYS A 87 -13.26 20.73 3.68
N LEU A 88 -12.82 19.55 3.23
CA LEU A 88 -11.79 18.72 3.87
C LEU A 88 -10.39 18.99 3.28
N ALA A 89 -10.32 19.21 1.97
CA ALA A 89 -9.13 19.51 1.20
C ALA A 89 -8.64 20.94 1.42
N ALA A 90 -9.50 21.92 1.70
CA ALA A 90 -9.07 23.27 2.10
C ALA A 90 -8.20 23.28 3.38
N CYS A 91 -8.29 22.25 4.23
CA CYS A 91 -7.42 22.08 5.39
C CYS A 91 -6.04 21.47 5.06
N VAL A 92 -5.87 20.85 3.89
CA VAL A 92 -4.66 20.12 3.48
C VAL A 92 -3.96 20.78 2.28
N ALA A 93 -4.70 21.40 1.37
CA ALA A 93 -4.21 22.01 0.14
C ALA A 93 -3.60 23.41 0.32
N ALA A 94 -3.78 24.04 1.49
CA ALA A 94 -3.22 25.36 1.76
C ALA A 94 -1.68 25.39 1.84
N SER A 95 -1.00 24.25 1.77
CA SER A 95 0.45 24.15 2.04
C SER A 95 1.35 23.72 0.87
N SER A 96 0.85 23.28 -0.30
CA SER A 96 1.77 22.94 -1.41
C SER A 96 1.18 22.94 -2.82
N GLU A 97 1.99 23.31 -3.81
CA GLU A 97 1.69 23.18 -5.25
C GLU A 97 1.74 21.72 -5.75
N PHE A 98 2.08 20.76 -4.87
CA PHE A 98 2.20 19.34 -5.22
C PHE A 98 0.98 18.52 -4.84
N VAL A 99 -0.13 19.16 -4.48
CA VAL A 99 -1.39 18.45 -4.19
C VAL A 99 -1.79 17.70 -5.45
N SER A 100 -1.45 16.41 -5.49
CA SER A 100 -1.85 15.55 -6.58
C SER A 100 -3.36 15.38 -6.55
N GLU A 101 -3.94 15.62 -7.73
CA GLU A 101 -5.34 15.38 -8.03
C GLU A 101 -5.74 13.94 -7.63
N ASP A 102 -6.97 13.79 -7.17
CA ASP A 102 -7.53 12.46 -6.90
C ASP A 102 -7.54 11.63 -8.18
N ASP A 103 -7.32 10.31 -8.07
CA ASP A 103 -7.36 9.43 -9.23
C ASP A 103 -8.71 9.49 -9.97
N PHE A 104 -9.83 9.67 -9.25
CA PHE A 104 -11.14 9.87 -9.88
C PHE A 104 -11.27 11.22 -10.58
N ASP A 105 -10.69 12.28 -10.02
CA ASP A 105 -10.75 13.62 -10.62
C ASP A 105 -9.98 13.61 -11.95
N ARG A 106 -8.78 13.02 -11.93
CA ARG A 106 -7.97 12.80 -13.14
C ARG A 106 -8.65 11.91 -14.18
N LEU A 107 -9.38 10.90 -13.74
CA LEU A 107 -10.15 10.03 -14.63
C LEU A 107 -11.25 10.82 -15.35
N VAL A 108 -11.99 11.65 -14.62
CA VAL A 108 -13.04 12.49 -15.20
C VAL A 108 -12.44 13.48 -16.19
N GLU A 109 -11.35 14.17 -15.83
CA GLU A 109 -10.64 15.07 -16.73
C GLU A 109 -10.13 14.37 -17.99
N ALA A 110 -9.58 13.16 -17.85
CA ALA A 110 -9.17 12.33 -18.97
C ALA A 110 -10.34 11.99 -19.90
N VAL A 111 -11.49 11.55 -19.36
CA VAL A 111 -12.67 11.25 -20.19
C VAL A 111 -13.21 12.51 -20.88
N VAL A 112 -13.24 13.66 -20.18
CA VAL A 112 -13.65 14.94 -20.77
C VAL A 112 -12.68 15.40 -21.86
N SER A 113 -11.37 15.23 -21.65
CA SER A 113 -10.35 15.49 -22.66
C SER A 113 -10.56 14.61 -23.90
N MET A 114 -10.81 13.31 -23.69
CA MET A 114 -11.07 12.35 -24.75
C MET A 114 -12.34 12.69 -25.55
N ARG A 115 -13.42 13.09 -24.87
CA ARG A 115 -14.66 13.58 -25.50
C ARG A 115 -14.38 14.73 -26.46
N LYS A 116 -13.66 15.76 -26.00
CA LYS A 116 -13.39 16.97 -26.78
C LYS A 116 -12.39 16.78 -27.91
N GLN A 117 -11.27 16.09 -27.63
CA GLN A 117 -10.12 16.05 -28.55
C GLN A 117 -10.17 14.88 -29.53
N VAL A 118 -10.83 13.77 -29.16
CA VAL A 118 -10.87 12.57 -30.00
C VAL A 118 -12.26 12.36 -30.57
N TRP A 119 -13.24 12.19 -29.68
CA TRP A 119 -14.56 11.74 -30.07
C TRP A 119 -15.34 12.80 -30.85
N GLU A 120 -15.32 14.05 -30.39
CA GLU A 120 -15.95 15.18 -31.09
C GLU A 120 -15.22 15.55 -32.38
N ALA A 121 -13.89 15.45 -32.41
CA ALA A 121 -13.08 15.68 -33.61
C ALA A 121 -13.43 14.67 -34.73
N VAL A 122 -13.44 13.37 -34.41
CA VAL A 122 -13.82 12.31 -35.36
C VAL A 122 -15.30 12.40 -35.75
N ALA A 123 -16.19 12.73 -34.82
CA ALA A 123 -17.60 12.96 -35.12
C ALA A 123 -17.79 14.11 -36.13
N SER A 124 -16.90 15.11 -36.10
CA SER A 124 -16.86 16.26 -37.01
C SER A 124 -16.13 15.96 -38.34
N GLY A 125 -15.55 14.77 -38.49
CA GLY A 125 -14.85 14.33 -39.69
C GLY A 125 -13.37 14.67 -39.73
N GLU A 126 -12.77 15.09 -38.61
CA GLU A 126 -11.34 15.27 -38.49
C GLU A 126 -10.61 13.92 -38.36
N GLU A 127 -9.36 13.87 -38.79
CA GLU A 127 -8.55 12.66 -38.60
C GLU A 127 -8.33 12.40 -37.12
N SER A 128 -8.57 11.15 -36.69
CA SER A 128 -8.40 10.77 -35.29
C SER A 128 -6.92 10.96 -34.89
N PRO A 129 -6.62 11.69 -33.80
CA PRO A 129 -5.27 11.68 -33.26
C PRO A 129 -4.90 10.24 -32.87
N VAL A 130 -3.66 9.85 -33.12
CA VAL A 130 -3.18 8.48 -32.89
C VAL A 130 -3.29 8.14 -31.40
N LEU A 131 -4.35 7.43 -31.04
CA LEU A 131 -4.51 6.82 -29.73
C LEU A 131 -3.59 5.60 -29.61
N LEU A 132 -3.13 5.33 -28.40
CA LEU A 132 -2.43 4.09 -28.03
C LEU A 132 -3.38 2.89 -28.04
N ARG A 133 -3.89 2.53 -29.22
CA ARG A 133 -4.82 1.42 -29.43
C ARG A 133 -4.17 0.36 -30.30
N PRO A 134 -3.63 -0.71 -29.69
CA PRO A 134 -2.95 -1.77 -30.43
C PRO A 134 -3.80 -2.39 -31.54
N TYR A 135 -5.14 -2.43 -31.39
CA TYR A 135 -6.04 -2.98 -32.41
C TYR A 135 -6.18 -2.09 -33.64
N GLU A 136 -6.16 -0.76 -33.49
CA GLU A 136 -6.14 0.19 -34.61
C GLU A 136 -4.81 0.09 -35.37
N MET A 137 -3.69 -0.05 -34.65
CA MET A 137 -2.36 -0.24 -35.27
C MET A 137 -2.20 -1.59 -35.99
N SER A 138 -2.91 -2.63 -35.55
CA SER A 138 -2.80 -3.98 -36.13
C SER A 138 -3.57 -4.18 -37.45
N GLY A 139 -4.36 -3.19 -37.89
CA GLY A 139 -5.23 -3.33 -39.07
C GLY A 139 -6.33 -4.40 -38.91
N LEU A 140 -6.62 -4.82 -37.66
CA LEU A 140 -7.69 -5.78 -37.35
C LEU A 140 -9.08 -5.12 -37.36
N ALA A 141 -9.17 -3.81 -37.08
CA ALA A 141 -10.42 -3.06 -37.08
C ALA A 141 -11.28 -3.27 -38.36
N PRO A 142 -10.76 -3.12 -39.59
CA PRO A 142 -11.56 -3.35 -40.80
C PRO A 142 -11.95 -4.82 -41.03
N LYS A 143 -11.25 -5.78 -40.42
CA LYS A 143 -11.56 -7.22 -40.58
C LYS A 143 -12.66 -7.70 -39.64
N LEU A 144 -12.87 -7.02 -38.51
CA LEU A 144 -13.92 -7.31 -37.53
C LEU A 144 -15.23 -6.58 -37.82
N ALA A 145 -15.19 -5.50 -38.62
CA ALA A 145 -16.36 -4.73 -39.06
C ALA A 145 -17.34 -5.50 -39.96
N VAL A 146 -17.06 -6.77 -40.28
CA VAL A 146 -17.89 -7.62 -41.17
C VAL A 146 -19.00 -8.35 -40.41
N ASN A 147 -18.99 -8.32 -39.08
CA ASN A 147 -20.04 -8.97 -38.29
C ASN A 147 -21.37 -8.21 -38.42
N GLN A 148 -22.40 -8.89 -38.92
CA GLN A 148 -23.77 -8.37 -38.86
C GLN A 148 -24.25 -8.35 -37.40
N PRO A 149 -25.11 -7.38 -37.01
CA PRO A 149 -25.59 -7.24 -35.62
C PRO A 149 -26.27 -8.51 -35.09
N GLU A 150 -26.87 -9.32 -35.96
CA GLU A 150 -27.48 -10.62 -35.65
C GLU A 150 -26.49 -11.72 -35.19
N HIS A 151 -25.18 -11.49 -35.31
CA HIS A 151 -24.13 -12.39 -34.83
C HIS A 151 -23.36 -11.84 -33.63
N MET A 152 -23.72 -10.65 -33.16
CA MET A 152 -23.11 -10.04 -31.99
C MET A 152 -23.74 -10.60 -30.72
N LEU A 153 -22.92 -10.79 -29.68
CA LEU A 153 -23.39 -11.28 -28.39
C LEU A 153 -24.00 -10.13 -27.58
N GLU A 154 -25.05 -10.41 -26.82
CA GLU A 154 -25.49 -9.53 -25.74
C GLU A 154 -24.62 -9.76 -24.51
N VAL A 155 -24.30 -8.68 -23.78
CA VAL A 155 -23.76 -8.84 -22.42
C VAL A 155 -24.81 -9.60 -21.61
N PRO A 156 -24.48 -10.75 -21.01
CA PRO A 156 -25.43 -11.48 -20.17
C PRO A 156 -25.85 -10.58 -19.01
N ASN A 157 -27.11 -10.69 -18.58
CA ASN A 157 -27.61 -9.89 -17.46
C ASN A 157 -26.70 -10.09 -16.22
N ILE A 158 -25.93 -9.05 -15.87
CA ILE A 158 -24.96 -9.10 -14.79
C ILE A 158 -25.68 -8.69 -13.51
N GLU A 159 -25.87 -9.62 -12.59
CA GLU A 159 -26.36 -9.27 -11.26
C GLU A 159 -25.25 -8.53 -10.49
N TRP A 160 -25.31 -7.20 -10.51
CA TRP A 160 -24.38 -6.35 -9.79
C TRP A 160 -24.66 -6.41 -8.29
N LYS A 161 -23.67 -6.89 -7.51
CA LYS A 161 -23.69 -6.82 -6.05
C LYS A 161 -22.53 -5.96 -5.59
N MET A 162 -22.83 -4.76 -5.11
CA MET A 162 -21.86 -3.93 -4.42
C MET A 162 -21.90 -4.25 -2.93
N GLU A 163 -21.08 -5.22 -2.53
CA GLU A 163 -20.72 -5.33 -1.11
C GLU A 163 -20.00 -4.03 -0.70
N ARG A 164 -20.16 -3.60 0.56
CA ARG A 164 -19.51 -2.39 1.08
C ARG A 164 -18.02 -2.44 0.78
N LEU A 165 -17.59 -1.68 -0.23
CA LEU A 165 -16.19 -1.52 -0.57
C LEU A 165 -15.62 -0.41 0.31
N ASP A 166 -14.69 -0.77 1.20
CA ASP A 166 -14.25 0.14 2.26
C ASP A 166 -13.49 1.39 1.77
N SER A 167 -13.08 1.46 0.49
CA SER A 167 -12.70 2.74 -0.11
C SER A 167 -12.46 2.69 -1.62
N LEU A 168 -12.79 3.80 -2.28
CA LEU A 168 -12.16 4.20 -3.55
C LEU A 168 -10.63 4.28 -3.41
N PRO A 169 -9.86 4.14 -4.50
CA PRO A 169 -8.50 4.65 -4.53
C PRO A 169 -8.53 6.12 -4.09
N ARG A 170 -8.02 6.43 -2.90
CA ARG A 170 -8.05 7.81 -2.37
C ARG A 170 -6.97 8.65 -3.05
N CYS A 171 -7.19 9.97 -3.11
CA CYS A 171 -6.18 11.00 -3.30
C CYS A 171 -4.85 10.56 -2.71
N PHE A 172 -3.84 10.48 -3.56
CA PHE A 172 -2.47 10.44 -3.09
C PHE A 172 -1.89 11.79 -3.43
N PRO A 173 -1.33 12.53 -2.46
CA PRO A 173 -0.92 13.92 -2.64
C PRO A 173 0.41 14.05 -3.39
N PHE A 174 0.81 13.07 -4.22
CA PHE A 174 2.15 13.04 -4.75
C PHE A 174 2.22 12.72 -6.24
N ARG A 175 2.80 13.67 -6.99
CA ARG A 175 3.38 13.46 -8.32
C ARG A 175 4.75 14.10 -8.38
N ILE A 176 5.75 13.37 -8.85
CA ILE A 176 6.97 14.02 -9.32
C ILE A 176 6.63 14.74 -10.62
N PRO A 177 6.90 16.05 -10.74
CA PRO A 177 6.57 16.79 -11.94
C PRO A 177 7.72 16.72 -12.95
N LEU A 178 8.33 15.56 -13.25
CA LEU A 178 9.41 15.55 -14.26
C LEU A 178 8.88 16.02 -15.61
N THR A 179 7.72 15.48 -15.98
CA THR A 179 7.07 15.83 -17.25
C THR A 179 6.69 17.31 -17.26
N SER A 180 6.09 17.83 -16.18
CA SER A 180 5.67 19.23 -16.08
C SER A 180 6.85 20.22 -15.98
N ALA A 181 7.94 19.82 -15.30
CA ALA A 181 9.15 20.63 -15.16
C ALA A 181 9.89 20.77 -16.49
N ARG A 182 9.93 19.70 -17.31
CA ARG A 182 10.51 19.74 -18.66
C ARG A 182 9.81 20.71 -19.60
N HIS A 183 8.50 20.83 -19.46
CA HIS A 183 7.68 21.68 -20.32
C HIS A 183 7.48 23.09 -19.74
N ASN A 184 8.09 23.45 -18.60
CA ASN A 184 7.89 24.73 -17.91
C ASN A 184 6.40 25.12 -17.71
N GLY A 185 5.50 24.14 -17.68
CA GLY A 185 4.05 24.38 -17.67
C GLY A 185 3.45 24.87 -19.00
N GLU A 186 4.22 24.97 -20.08
CA GLU A 186 3.71 25.27 -21.42
C GLU A 186 3.29 23.96 -22.11
N GLU A 187 2.01 23.81 -22.43
CA GLU A 187 1.56 22.78 -23.37
C GLU A 187 2.06 23.14 -24.77
N VAL A 188 3.24 22.62 -25.15
CA VAL A 188 3.72 22.74 -26.53
C VAL A 188 2.88 21.80 -27.39
N ALA A 189 1.94 22.37 -28.13
CA ALA A 189 1.03 21.63 -29.01
C ALA A 189 1.79 20.62 -29.89
N GLY A 190 1.40 19.35 -29.79
CA GLY A 190 1.97 18.24 -30.56
C GLY A 190 3.25 17.61 -30.00
N LYS A 191 3.80 18.09 -28.88
CA LYS A 191 4.95 17.45 -28.20
C LYS A 191 4.57 16.72 -26.92
N CYS A 192 3.56 17.21 -26.22
CA CYS A 192 3.12 16.62 -24.96
C CYS A 192 2.04 15.55 -25.19
N LEU A 193 2.04 14.51 -24.36
CA LEU A 193 0.91 13.58 -24.29
C LEU A 193 -0.35 14.31 -23.81
N SER A 194 -1.50 14.00 -24.42
CA SER A 194 -2.80 14.50 -23.97
C SER A 194 -3.12 14.02 -22.54
N LEU A 195 -4.09 14.65 -21.86
CA LEU A 195 -4.52 14.22 -20.53
C LEU A 195 -5.03 12.77 -20.52
N HIS A 196 -5.77 12.37 -21.56
CA HIS A 196 -6.31 11.02 -21.65
C HIS A 196 -5.23 9.97 -21.95
N ASP A 197 -4.30 10.25 -22.87
CA ASP A 197 -3.18 9.34 -23.14
C ASP A 197 -2.28 9.18 -21.92
N THR A 198 -2.03 10.30 -21.24
CA THR A 198 -1.28 10.34 -19.99
C THR A 198 -1.93 9.47 -18.90
N TYR A 199 -3.26 9.51 -18.78
CA TYR A 199 -4.00 8.70 -17.81
C TYR A 199 -4.03 7.21 -18.18
N ILE A 200 -4.22 6.89 -19.48
CA ILE A 200 -4.18 5.53 -20.01
C ILE A 200 -2.81 4.91 -19.75
N LEU A 201 -1.74 5.64 -20.07
CA LEU A 201 -0.36 5.20 -19.92
C LEU A 201 -0.02 4.93 -18.45
N ASP A 202 -0.40 5.83 -17.53
CA ASP A 202 -0.23 5.60 -16.09
C ASP A 202 -0.93 4.34 -15.62
N THR A 203 -2.18 4.15 -16.06
CA THR A 203 -2.94 2.99 -15.65
C THR A 203 -2.29 1.71 -16.16
N LEU A 204 -1.80 1.71 -17.40
CA LEU A 204 -1.10 0.58 -17.99
C LEU A 204 0.19 0.26 -17.23
N PHE A 205 0.99 1.28 -16.86
CA PHE A 205 2.17 1.07 -16.03
C PHE A 205 1.82 0.47 -14.68
N ASP A 206 0.79 0.99 -14.01
CA ASP A 206 0.31 0.45 -12.72
C ASP A 206 -0.15 -1.00 -12.84
N GLU A 207 -0.84 -1.35 -13.93
CA GLU A 207 -1.28 -2.72 -14.21
C GLU A 207 -0.10 -3.67 -14.48
N ILE A 208 0.90 -3.24 -15.27
CA ILE A 208 2.13 -4.03 -15.50
C ILE A 208 2.90 -4.23 -14.20
N MET A 209 3.12 -3.16 -13.43
CA MET A 209 3.84 -3.26 -12.15
C MET A 209 3.15 -4.18 -11.16
N THR A 210 1.81 -4.21 -11.16
CA THR A 210 1.03 -5.10 -10.31
C THR A 210 1.05 -6.55 -10.82
N ALA A 211 0.99 -6.77 -12.14
CA ALA A 211 0.99 -8.10 -12.73
C ALA A 211 2.36 -8.81 -12.63
N PHE A 212 3.45 -8.06 -12.62
CA PHE A 212 4.83 -8.59 -12.62
C PHE A 212 5.61 -8.25 -11.34
N ASP A 213 4.92 -7.98 -10.23
CA ASP A 213 5.49 -7.59 -8.94
C ASP A 213 6.51 -8.60 -8.36
N LYS A 214 6.33 -9.88 -8.67
CA LYS A 214 7.24 -10.98 -8.27
C LYS A 214 8.47 -11.11 -9.17
N HIS A 215 8.48 -10.48 -10.34
CA HIS A 215 9.50 -10.67 -11.38
C HIS A 215 10.04 -9.34 -11.91
N VAL A 216 10.81 -8.63 -11.07
CA VAL A 216 11.36 -7.29 -11.36
C VAL A 216 11.95 -7.15 -12.78
N GLY A 217 12.81 -8.10 -13.20
CA GLY A 217 13.46 -8.04 -14.51
C GLY A 217 12.48 -8.20 -15.68
N GLU A 218 11.42 -8.99 -15.51
CA GLU A 218 10.37 -9.11 -16.52
C GLU A 218 9.46 -7.89 -16.51
N CYS A 219 9.09 -7.38 -15.33
CA CYS A 219 8.35 -6.13 -15.18
C CYS A 219 9.05 -4.98 -15.92
N ALA A 220 10.37 -4.81 -15.74
CA ALA A 220 11.15 -3.78 -16.43
C ALA A 220 11.10 -3.93 -17.96
N LYS A 221 11.20 -5.16 -18.48
CA LYS A 221 11.07 -5.42 -19.92
C LYS A 221 9.67 -5.11 -20.43
N GLN A 222 8.62 -5.47 -19.70
CA GLN A 222 7.25 -5.23 -20.11
C GLN A 222 6.92 -3.73 -20.13
N LEU A 223 7.37 -2.98 -19.12
CA LEU A 223 7.25 -1.52 -19.10
C LEU A 223 7.91 -0.88 -20.32
N LEU A 224 9.12 -1.30 -20.69
CA LEU A 224 9.84 -0.78 -21.85
C LEU A 224 9.30 -1.26 -23.21
N LYS A 225 8.45 -2.28 -23.24
CA LYS A 225 7.80 -2.81 -24.47
C LYS A 225 6.49 -2.12 -24.80
N VAL A 226 5.99 -1.22 -23.94
CA VAL A 226 4.77 -0.47 -24.22
C VAL A 226 4.98 0.35 -25.50
N PRO A 227 4.14 0.18 -26.54
CA PRO A 227 4.40 0.70 -27.88
C PRO A 227 4.04 2.19 -28.00
N VAL A 228 4.76 3.06 -27.29
CA VAL A 228 4.57 4.51 -27.27
C VAL A 228 5.80 5.18 -27.86
N MET A 229 5.61 6.01 -28.89
CA MET A 229 6.70 6.71 -29.58
C MET A 229 6.92 8.16 -29.09
N SER A 230 6.22 8.58 -28.04
CA SER A 230 6.32 9.93 -27.48
C SER A 230 7.62 10.14 -26.71
N GLU A 231 8.21 11.34 -26.82
CA GLU A 231 9.37 11.77 -26.02
C GLU A 231 9.07 11.81 -24.50
N ASP A 232 7.79 11.97 -24.14
CA ASP A 232 7.31 11.98 -22.76
C ASP A 232 7.21 10.59 -22.14
N PHE A 233 7.36 9.51 -22.93
CA PHE A 233 7.19 8.14 -22.43
C PHE A 233 8.14 7.81 -21.27
N LEU A 234 9.45 8.06 -21.43
CA LEU A 234 10.44 7.73 -20.40
C LEU A 234 10.33 8.61 -19.15
N PRO A 235 10.21 9.95 -19.25
CA PRO A 235 9.92 10.80 -18.09
C PRO A 235 8.69 10.32 -17.34
N ARG A 236 7.63 9.96 -18.08
CA ARG A 236 6.39 9.52 -17.48
C ARG A 236 6.50 8.17 -16.78
N LEU A 237 7.26 7.24 -17.37
CA LEU A 237 7.56 5.96 -16.75
C LEU A 237 8.29 6.16 -15.41
N VAL A 238 9.27 7.08 -15.37
CA VAL A 238 10.00 7.42 -14.15
C VAL A 238 9.06 8.04 -13.11
N ASP A 239 8.25 9.03 -13.50
CA ASP A 239 7.23 9.63 -12.63
C ASP A 239 6.34 8.54 -12.00
N SER A 240 5.82 7.62 -12.80
CA SER A 240 4.93 6.56 -12.34
C SER A 240 5.61 5.57 -11.37
N MET A 241 6.86 5.17 -11.62
CA MET A 241 7.60 4.32 -10.68
C MET A 241 7.83 4.99 -9.33
N PHE A 242 8.22 6.27 -9.34
CA PHE A 242 8.41 7.03 -8.10
C PHE A 242 7.10 7.29 -7.37
N ASN A 243 6.03 7.63 -8.09
CA ASN A 243 4.70 7.82 -7.50
C ASN A 243 4.23 6.56 -6.77
N ARG A 244 4.58 5.36 -7.26
CA ARG A 244 4.29 4.10 -6.56
C ARG A 244 5.24 3.82 -5.39
N LEU A 245 6.52 4.15 -5.54
CA LEU A 245 7.51 4.06 -4.46
C LEU A 245 7.05 4.87 -3.23
N VAL A 246 6.62 6.11 -3.43
CA VAL A 246 6.26 7.03 -2.34
C VAL A 246 4.80 6.95 -1.89
N ARG A 247 3.93 6.26 -2.64
CA ARG A 247 2.51 6.13 -2.31
C ARG A 247 2.36 5.64 -0.86
N PRO A 248 1.66 6.36 0.03
CA PRO A 248 1.38 5.86 1.37
C PRO A 248 0.66 4.52 1.29
N TYR A 249 1.08 3.54 2.08
CA TYR A 249 0.33 2.29 2.17
C TYR A 249 -1.09 2.61 2.65
N ALA A 250 -2.07 2.35 1.78
CA ALA A 250 -3.44 2.20 2.25
C ALA A 250 -3.45 0.94 3.12
N MET A 251 -3.80 1.09 4.40
CA MET A 251 -3.74 0.02 5.40
C MET A 251 -4.56 -1.23 5.02
N ASP A 252 -5.40 -1.16 3.99
CA ASP A 252 -6.41 -2.17 3.67
C ASP A 252 -6.15 -2.94 2.36
N ARG A 253 -5.02 -2.75 1.66
CA ARG A 253 -4.74 -3.48 0.41
C ARG A 253 -3.62 -4.51 0.57
N ILE A 254 -4.02 -5.78 0.68
CA ILE A 254 -3.20 -6.99 0.80
C ILE A 254 -2.25 -7.22 -0.41
N GLN A 255 -2.29 -6.40 -1.46
CA GLN A 255 -1.63 -6.67 -2.75
C GLN A 255 -0.71 -5.55 -3.27
N GLU A 256 -0.28 -4.59 -2.45
CA GLU A 256 0.74 -3.65 -2.93
C GLU A 256 2.14 -4.26 -2.91
N PRO A 257 2.94 -4.12 -3.98
CA PRO A 257 4.33 -4.59 -3.99
C PRO A 257 5.13 -3.90 -2.88
N PRO A 258 6.10 -4.59 -2.25
CA PRO A 258 6.94 -4.01 -1.21
C PRO A 258 7.78 -2.86 -1.79
N LYS A 259 8.09 -1.80 -1.01
CA LYS A 259 8.87 -0.66 -1.53
C LYS A 259 10.20 -1.04 -2.20
N LEU A 260 10.86 -2.09 -1.67
CA LEU A 260 12.09 -2.64 -2.26
C LEU A 260 11.92 -3.12 -3.71
N PHE A 261 10.71 -3.56 -4.10
CA PHE A 261 10.39 -3.91 -5.48
C PHE A 261 10.61 -2.70 -6.40
N PHE A 262 10.05 -1.53 -6.06
CA PHE A 262 10.16 -0.33 -6.90
C PHE A 262 11.60 0.16 -7.00
N THR A 263 12.37 0.10 -5.91
CA THR A 263 13.81 0.39 -5.96
C THR A 263 14.51 -0.51 -6.98
N ARG A 264 14.34 -1.84 -6.88
CA ARG A 264 14.96 -2.79 -7.81
C ARG A 264 14.44 -2.62 -9.24
N LEU A 265 13.18 -2.25 -9.41
CA LEU A 265 12.56 -2.00 -10.71
C LEU A 265 13.20 -0.80 -11.40
N ILE A 266 13.33 0.33 -10.70
CA ILE A 266 13.98 1.54 -11.22
C ILE A 266 15.41 1.22 -11.68
N HIS A 267 16.19 0.50 -10.87
CA HIS A 267 17.54 0.05 -11.25
C HIS A 267 17.54 -0.90 -12.45
N SER A 268 16.57 -1.81 -12.54
CA SER A 268 16.46 -2.73 -13.67
C SER A 268 16.10 -1.99 -14.96
N VAL A 269 15.23 -0.99 -14.89
CA VAL A 269 14.90 -0.11 -16.02
C VAL A 269 16.12 0.71 -16.44
N MET A 270 16.87 1.28 -15.50
CA MET A 270 18.14 1.98 -15.79
C MET A 270 19.16 1.09 -16.51
N ALA A 271 19.28 -0.17 -16.09
CA ALA A 271 20.20 -1.12 -16.69
C ALA A 271 19.78 -1.52 -18.12
N LEU A 272 18.47 -1.60 -18.38
CA LEU A 272 17.92 -1.94 -19.70
C LEU A 272 17.86 -0.73 -20.65
N GLN A 273 17.70 0.48 -20.12
CA GLN A 273 17.55 1.72 -20.88
C GLN A 273 18.34 2.86 -20.22
N SER A 274 19.58 3.07 -20.67
CA SER A 274 20.50 4.03 -20.05
C SER A 274 20.02 5.49 -20.10
N SER A 275 19.15 5.85 -21.05
CA SER A 275 18.55 7.18 -21.15
C SER A 275 17.62 7.54 -19.98
N THR A 276 17.21 6.57 -19.15
CA THR A 276 16.42 6.88 -17.93
C THR A 276 17.27 7.34 -16.76
N LYS A 277 18.59 7.08 -16.75
CA LYS A 277 19.49 7.51 -15.67
C LYS A 277 19.40 9.03 -15.38
N PRO A 278 19.57 9.94 -16.37
CA PRO A 278 19.48 11.37 -16.10
C PRO A 278 18.09 11.80 -15.60
N LEU A 279 17.02 11.12 -16.02
CA LEU A 279 15.65 11.42 -15.57
C LEU A 279 15.45 11.03 -14.09
N ILE A 280 16.06 9.93 -13.65
CA ILE A 280 15.99 9.48 -12.25
C ILE A 280 16.80 10.41 -11.35
N GLU A 281 17.97 10.86 -11.80
CA GLU A 281 18.78 11.86 -11.09
C GLU A 281 18.04 13.21 -11.00
N GLU A 282 17.36 13.63 -12.07
CA GLU A 282 16.50 14.79 -12.08
C GLU A 282 15.32 14.65 -11.10
N ALA A 283 14.67 13.48 -11.04
CA ALA A 283 13.60 13.22 -10.07
C ALA A 283 14.10 13.31 -8.63
N LEU A 284 15.23 12.68 -8.33
CA LEU A 284 15.87 12.78 -7.02
C LEU A 284 16.20 14.23 -6.66
N LYS A 285 16.72 15.00 -7.61
CA LYS A 285 17.03 16.42 -7.40
C LYS A 285 15.77 17.23 -7.10
N LEU A 286 14.67 17.02 -7.83
CA LEU A 286 13.39 17.68 -7.57
C LEU A 286 12.82 17.29 -6.19
N LEU A 287 12.97 16.03 -5.80
CA LEU A 287 12.51 15.52 -4.51
C LEU A 287 13.27 16.10 -3.32
N ILE A 288 14.59 16.22 -3.43
CA ILE A 288 15.48 16.57 -2.33
C ILE A 288 15.75 18.09 -2.28
N SER A 289 15.96 18.71 -3.44
CA SER A 289 16.50 20.07 -3.58
C SER A 289 15.69 20.96 -4.54
N GLY A 290 14.46 20.56 -4.88
CA GLY A 290 13.56 21.37 -5.69
C GLY A 290 13.21 22.71 -5.00
N PRO A 291 12.72 23.71 -5.76
CA PRO A 291 12.36 25.04 -5.24
C PRO A 291 11.30 25.01 -4.12
N LYS A 292 10.51 23.92 -4.07
CA LYS A 292 9.68 23.52 -2.95
C LYS A 292 9.95 22.02 -2.75
N PRO A 293 10.85 21.64 -1.84
CA PRO A 293 11.11 20.24 -1.56
C PRO A 293 9.79 19.58 -1.15
N LEU A 294 9.44 18.45 -1.78
CA LEU A 294 8.19 17.73 -1.53
C LEU A 294 8.00 17.33 -0.06
N VAL A 295 9.11 17.27 0.67
CA VAL A 295 9.14 16.99 2.10
C VAL A 295 8.63 18.17 2.94
N ASP A 296 8.65 19.42 2.45
CA ASP A 296 8.16 20.59 3.20
C ASP A 296 6.62 20.70 3.29
N ALA A 297 5.89 19.92 2.48
CA ALA A 297 4.43 19.97 2.34
C ALA A 297 3.62 19.19 3.40
N GLY A 298 4.21 18.87 4.56
CA GLY A 298 3.58 17.97 5.55
C GLY A 298 3.66 16.49 5.16
N SER A 299 4.81 16.08 4.62
CA SER A 299 5.12 14.72 4.19
C SER A 299 4.81 13.67 5.25
N ASP A 300 4.19 12.57 4.81
CA ASP A 300 4.08 11.34 5.60
C ASP A 300 5.50 10.79 5.85
N ILE A 301 5.85 10.53 7.11
CA ILE A 301 7.15 9.96 7.51
C ILE A 301 7.48 8.67 6.73
N ARG A 302 6.46 7.91 6.30
CA ARG A 302 6.62 6.70 5.50
C ARG A 302 7.16 6.98 4.10
N MET A 303 6.74 8.10 3.49
CA MET A 303 7.27 8.55 2.21
C MET A 303 8.74 8.93 2.35
N GLU A 304 9.09 9.69 3.40
CA GLU A 304 10.48 10.06 3.68
C GLU A 304 11.37 8.82 3.84
N MET A 305 10.90 7.82 4.59
CA MET A 305 11.63 6.56 4.76
C MET A 305 11.78 5.79 3.44
N ALA A 306 10.72 5.70 2.62
CA ALA A 306 10.80 5.02 1.32
C ALA A 306 11.80 5.71 0.36
N LEU A 307 11.81 7.05 0.34
CA LEU A 307 12.77 7.84 -0.44
C LEU A 307 14.19 7.70 0.11
N ALA A 308 14.36 7.71 1.43
CA ALA A 308 15.66 7.50 2.07
C ALA A 308 16.25 6.13 1.75
N ASP A 309 15.45 5.07 1.83
CA ASP A 309 15.86 3.71 1.50
C ASP A 309 16.22 3.59 0.00
N PHE A 310 15.40 4.19 -0.88
CA PHE A 310 15.70 4.24 -2.31
C PHE A 310 17.00 4.99 -2.59
N PHE A 311 17.18 6.17 -1.99
CA PHE A 311 18.36 7.00 -2.12
C PHE A 311 19.64 6.25 -1.70
N ALA A 312 19.58 5.56 -0.55
CA ALA A 312 20.69 4.78 -0.05
C ALA A 312 21.07 3.64 -0.99
N MET A 313 20.08 2.87 -1.45
CA MET A 313 20.29 1.78 -2.41
C MET A 313 20.82 2.32 -3.74
N HIS A 314 20.33 3.46 -4.19
CA HIS A 314 20.76 4.10 -5.42
C HIS A 314 22.24 4.49 -5.36
N LEU A 315 22.68 5.10 -4.26
CA LEU A 315 24.07 5.47 -4.07
C LEU A 315 24.99 4.26 -4.03
N ILE A 316 24.62 3.19 -3.32
CA ILE A 316 25.44 1.96 -3.28
C ILE A 316 25.60 1.37 -4.68
N ASN A 317 24.52 1.31 -5.46
CA ASN A 317 24.54 0.79 -6.83
C ASN A 317 25.25 1.71 -7.82
N SER A 318 25.51 2.96 -7.45
CA SER A 318 26.24 3.96 -8.25
C SER A 318 27.68 4.16 -7.77
N ASP A 319 28.25 3.22 -7.02
CA ASP A 319 29.60 3.32 -6.42
C ASP A 319 29.77 4.59 -5.57
N TYR A 320 28.72 5.00 -4.87
CA TYR A 320 28.63 6.25 -4.11
C TYR A 320 28.85 7.53 -4.93
N LYS A 321 28.82 7.43 -6.26
CA LYS A 321 28.90 8.59 -7.15
C LYS A 321 27.55 9.28 -7.18
N TRP A 322 27.58 10.58 -6.93
CA TRP A 322 26.42 11.45 -7.00
C TRP A 322 26.84 12.78 -7.64
N GLU A 323 26.03 13.28 -8.56
CA GLU A 323 26.35 14.51 -9.32
C GLU A 323 25.42 15.67 -8.95
N PHE A 324 24.42 15.44 -8.10
CA PHE A 324 23.52 16.49 -7.67
C PHE A 324 24.16 17.26 -6.51
N ASP A 325 24.45 18.53 -6.79
CA ASP A 325 24.93 19.51 -5.82
C ASP A 325 23.81 19.79 -4.81
N ILE A 326 23.73 18.96 -3.77
CA ILE A 326 22.87 19.24 -2.64
C ILE A 326 23.53 20.40 -1.94
N ASP A 327 22.99 21.61 -2.15
CA ASP A 327 23.38 22.75 -1.34
C ASP A 327 23.24 22.31 0.12
N PRO A 328 24.36 22.12 0.84
CA PRO A 328 24.28 21.67 2.22
C PRO A 328 23.62 22.76 3.08
N ASN A 329 23.59 24.01 2.57
CA ASN A 329 22.94 25.17 3.16
C ASN A 329 21.52 25.37 2.60
N SER A 330 20.98 24.39 1.86
CA SER A 330 19.59 24.37 1.42
C SER A 330 18.70 24.73 2.62
N PRO A 331 17.81 25.72 2.46
CA PRO A 331 17.18 26.41 3.59
C PRO A 331 16.16 25.56 4.34
N THR A 332 15.82 24.34 3.90
CA THR A 332 14.66 23.62 4.45
C THR A 332 15.06 22.46 5.37
N ARG A 333 14.41 22.40 6.54
CA ARG A 333 14.66 21.39 7.59
C ARG A 333 14.41 19.96 7.11
N GLN A 334 13.53 19.80 6.11
CA GLN A 334 13.04 18.52 5.65
C GLN A 334 13.91 17.91 4.54
N SER A 335 14.51 18.71 3.66
CA SER A 335 15.58 18.23 2.77
C SER A 335 16.77 17.67 3.57
N GLN A 336 17.13 18.36 4.67
CA GLN A 336 18.10 17.85 5.64
C GLN A 336 17.62 16.57 6.34
N GLY A 337 16.33 16.47 6.66
CA GLY A 337 15.70 15.28 7.25
C GLY A 337 15.80 14.04 6.35
N LEU A 338 15.45 14.19 5.07
CA LEU A 338 15.58 13.14 4.07
C LEU A 338 17.04 12.72 3.87
N LEU A 339 17.96 13.69 3.81
CA LEU A 339 19.39 13.39 3.71
C LEU A 339 19.89 12.58 4.91
N ARG A 340 19.49 12.98 6.12
CA ARG A 340 19.83 12.26 7.35
C ARG A 340 19.28 10.85 7.33
N ALA A 341 18.01 10.69 6.95
CA ALA A 341 17.39 9.38 6.84
C ALA A 341 18.09 8.51 5.78
N GLY A 342 18.46 9.09 4.64
CA GLY A 342 19.20 8.42 3.57
C GLY A 342 20.60 7.98 4.02
N ILE A 343 21.36 8.85 4.70
CA ILE A 343 22.66 8.51 5.28
C ILE A 343 22.51 7.43 6.37
N ALA A 344 21.48 7.53 7.20
CA ALA A 344 21.19 6.51 8.21
C ALA A 344 20.84 5.15 7.57
N ALA A 345 20.11 5.14 6.45
CA ALA A 345 19.84 3.93 5.67
C ALA A 345 21.12 3.39 5.02
N LEU A 346 21.97 4.26 4.46
CA LEU A 346 23.29 3.88 3.92
C LEU A 346 24.18 3.20 4.96
N LEU A 347 24.21 3.69 6.20
CA LEU A 347 24.98 3.09 7.29
C LEU A 347 24.52 1.69 7.68
N ARG A 348 23.26 1.34 7.40
CA ARG A 348 22.76 -0.03 7.60
C ARG A 348 23.21 -0.97 6.48
N LEU A 349 23.48 -0.41 5.30
CA LEU A 349 23.81 -1.15 4.08
C LEU A 349 25.33 -1.16 3.78
N SER A 350 26.11 -0.33 4.48
CA SER A 350 27.55 -0.15 4.29
C SER A 350 28.26 0.03 5.64
N PHE A 351 29.59 0.00 5.64
CA PHE A 351 30.39 0.27 6.83
C PHE A 351 30.68 1.76 6.98
N HIS A 352 30.75 2.25 8.22
CA HIS A 352 30.98 3.66 8.51
C HIS A 352 32.22 4.22 7.80
N GLN A 353 33.36 3.51 7.84
CA GLN A 353 34.60 3.94 7.20
C GLN A 353 34.48 4.00 5.67
N ASN A 354 33.73 3.08 5.06
CA ASN A 354 33.51 3.07 3.62
C ASN A 354 32.71 4.30 3.19
N LEU A 355 31.68 4.66 3.95
CA LEU A 355 30.91 5.88 3.67
C LEU A 355 31.76 7.14 3.82
N LEU A 356 32.59 7.23 4.86
CA LEU A 356 33.50 8.38 5.04
C LEU A 356 34.46 8.53 3.86
N ALA A 357 34.95 7.43 3.29
CA ALA A 357 35.89 7.47 2.17
C ALA A 357 35.24 7.93 0.84
N HIS A 358 33.92 7.88 0.74
CA HIS A 358 33.19 8.15 -0.50
C HIS A 358 32.33 9.42 -0.48
N LEU A 359 32.08 10.00 0.70
CA LEU A 359 31.33 11.25 0.81
C LEU A 359 32.24 12.43 0.42
N PRO A 360 31.73 13.42 -0.35
CA PRO A 360 32.51 14.61 -0.68
C PRO A 360 33.01 15.34 0.58
N ASP A 361 34.21 15.91 0.51
CA ASP A 361 34.82 16.74 1.57
C ASP A 361 33.91 17.91 1.99
N THR A 362 33.00 18.36 1.11
CA THR A 362 32.01 19.41 1.41
C THR A 362 30.95 18.96 2.41
N LEU A 363 30.68 17.66 2.48
CA LEU A 363 29.82 17.06 3.51
C LEU A 363 30.61 16.73 4.78
N GLU A 364 31.94 16.56 4.74
CA GLU A 364 32.80 16.18 5.88
C GLU A 364 32.68 17.06 7.15
N PRO A 365 32.72 18.40 7.09
CA PRO A 365 32.50 19.25 8.27
C PRO A 365 31.04 19.21 8.76
N LYS A 366 30.08 18.88 7.89
CA LYS A 366 28.71 18.57 8.29
C LYS A 366 28.53 17.13 8.69
N ILE A 367 29.39 16.18 8.32
CA ILE A 367 29.55 14.83 8.87
C ILE A 367 30.02 14.91 10.31
N LEU A 368 30.73 15.97 10.73
CA LEU A 368 30.98 16.28 12.15
C LEU A 368 29.75 16.83 12.90
N GLN A 369 28.86 17.58 12.24
CA GLN A 369 27.53 17.89 12.80
C GLN A 369 26.56 16.71 12.68
N VAL A 370 26.71 15.91 11.63
CA VAL A 370 26.00 14.68 11.31
C VAL A 370 26.65 13.52 12.03
N HIS A 371 27.73 13.67 12.81
CA HIS A 371 28.15 12.67 13.81
C HIS A 371 27.14 12.64 14.96
N SER A 372 26.26 13.65 15.07
CA SER A 372 25.04 13.59 15.89
C SER A 372 23.84 12.94 15.18
N LEU A 373 23.94 12.63 13.88
CA LEU A 373 22.87 12.14 13.00
C LEU A 373 23.16 10.77 12.33
N ILE A 374 24.44 10.45 12.15
CA ILE A 374 25.03 9.13 11.97
C ILE A 374 24.89 8.52 13.35
N PRO A 375 24.06 7.48 13.52
CA PRO A 375 24.05 6.74 14.77
C PRO A 375 25.50 6.41 15.12
N PRO A 376 25.94 6.62 16.38
CA PRO A 376 27.32 6.33 16.76
C PRO A 376 27.66 4.92 16.26
N GLU A 377 28.93 4.74 15.85
CA GLU A 377 29.45 3.41 15.50
C GLU A 377 28.82 2.41 16.48
N PRO A 378 28.15 1.34 16.00
CA PRO A 378 27.42 0.41 16.84
C PRO A 378 28.43 -0.33 17.71
N ARG A 379 28.89 0.37 18.74
CA ARG A 379 29.76 -0.11 19.78
C ARG A 379 28.81 -0.78 20.74
N VAL A 380 29.12 -2.02 21.06
CA VAL A 380 28.53 -2.69 22.21
C VAL A 380 28.94 -1.86 23.42
N ASN A 381 28.07 -0.94 23.83
CA ASN A 381 28.28 -0.21 25.06
C ASN A 381 27.95 -1.24 26.15
N ASN A 382 28.98 -1.82 26.78
CA ASN A 382 28.79 -2.87 27.77
C ASN A 382 27.81 -2.45 28.88
N LYS A 383 27.70 -1.14 29.20
CA LYS A 383 26.64 -0.61 30.08
C LYS A 383 25.22 -0.79 29.52
N SER A 384 25.03 -0.60 28.21
CA SER A 384 23.74 -0.82 27.54
C SER A 384 23.42 -2.29 27.36
N VAL A 385 24.40 -3.19 27.30
CA VAL A 385 24.16 -4.65 27.37
C VAL A 385 23.68 -5.02 28.77
N PHE A 386 24.33 -4.50 29.82
CA PHE A 386 23.89 -4.67 31.20
C PHE A 386 22.51 -4.04 31.47
N GLU A 387 22.21 -2.86 30.94
CA GLU A 387 20.88 -2.25 31.06
C GLU A 387 19.84 -2.95 30.19
N PHE A 388 20.20 -3.41 28.99
CA PHE A 388 19.35 -4.24 28.15
C PHE A 388 19.01 -5.52 28.91
N PHE A 389 19.96 -6.25 29.50
CA PHE A 389 19.68 -7.39 30.37
C PHE A 389 18.91 -7.03 31.66
N ARG A 390 18.99 -5.78 32.13
CA ARG A 390 18.20 -5.30 33.28
C ARG A 390 16.75 -5.00 32.92
N PHE A 391 16.48 -4.54 31.71
CA PHE A 391 15.13 -4.18 31.23
C PHE A 391 14.49 -5.24 30.32
N TYR A 392 15.27 -6.18 29.78
CA TYR A 392 14.78 -7.29 28.96
C TYR A 392 13.80 -8.17 29.73
N PRO A 393 14.03 -8.52 31.02
CA PRO A 393 13.06 -9.25 31.84
C PRO A 393 11.78 -8.45 32.05
N VAL A 394 11.88 -7.12 32.22
CA VAL A 394 10.71 -6.24 32.37
C VAL A 394 9.93 -6.16 31.07
N ARG A 395 10.61 -6.05 29.93
CA ARG A 395 9.98 -5.98 28.62
C ARG A 395 9.36 -7.32 28.22
N LEU A 396 10.04 -8.43 28.49
CA LEU A 396 9.50 -9.79 28.34
C LEU A 396 8.28 -9.97 29.26
N ALA A 397 8.36 -9.54 30.52
CA ALA A 397 7.24 -9.59 31.46
C ALA A 397 6.07 -8.70 31.04
N CYS A 398 6.31 -7.51 30.45
CA CYS A 398 5.26 -6.64 29.91
C CYS A 398 4.64 -7.21 28.63
N THR A 399 5.44 -7.81 27.74
CA THR A 399 4.93 -8.48 26.54
C THR A 399 4.17 -9.76 26.90
N PHE A 400 4.66 -10.52 27.88
CA PHE A 400 3.98 -11.68 28.44
C PHE A 400 2.71 -11.27 29.18
N ALA A 401 2.73 -10.19 29.96
CA ALA A 401 1.54 -9.63 30.61
C ALA A 401 0.53 -9.09 29.59
N ALA A 402 0.96 -8.46 28.49
CA ALA A 402 0.05 -7.99 27.44
C ALA A 402 -0.55 -9.15 26.62
N LEU A 403 0.22 -10.20 26.35
CA LEU A 403 -0.26 -11.45 25.74
C LEU A 403 -1.24 -12.16 26.68
N LEU A 404 -0.90 -12.24 27.97
CA LEU A 404 -1.81 -12.73 29.00
C LEU A 404 -3.06 -11.86 29.08
N ASP A 405 -3.00 -10.54 29.04
CA ASP A 405 -4.19 -9.66 29.12
C ASP A 405 -5.11 -9.86 27.90
N GLN A 406 -4.52 -9.99 26.70
CA GLN A 406 -5.28 -10.19 25.46
C GLN A 406 -5.93 -11.59 25.41
N GLU A 407 -5.24 -12.63 25.88
CA GLU A 407 -5.78 -13.98 25.97
C GLU A 407 -6.68 -14.19 27.20
N PHE A 408 -6.44 -13.48 28.31
CA PHE A 408 -7.27 -13.49 29.51
C PHE A 408 -8.58 -12.75 29.28
N VAL A 409 -8.60 -11.68 28.49
CA VAL A 409 -9.84 -11.05 27.99
C VAL A 409 -10.63 -12.05 27.14
N THR A 410 -9.93 -12.83 26.31
CA THR A 410 -10.56 -13.85 25.45
C THR A 410 -11.11 -15.02 26.29
N ALA A 411 -10.34 -15.53 27.24
CA ALA A 411 -10.74 -16.60 28.16
C ALA A 411 -11.83 -16.15 29.14
N THR A 412 -11.82 -14.89 29.59
CA THR A 412 -12.87 -14.31 30.45
C THR A 412 -14.16 -14.10 29.66
N ALA A 413 -14.08 -13.70 28.38
CA ALA A 413 -15.24 -13.59 27.51
C ALA A 413 -15.86 -14.97 27.23
N VAL A 414 -15.03 -15.99 26.99
CA VAL A 414 -15.46 -17.39 26.82
C VAL A 414 -16.04 -17.95 28.12
N GLY A 415 -15.40 -17.71 29.27
CA GLY A 415 -15.89 -18.12 30.59
C GLY A 415 -17.21 -17.47 30.96
N LYS A 416 -17.38 -16.16 30.72
CA LYS A 416 -18.68 -15.47 30.89
C LYS A 416 -19.76 -16.04 29.98
N TYR A 417 -19.42 -16.35 28.74
CA TYR A 417 -20.36 -16.95 27.79
C TYR A 417 -20.83 -18.34 28.25
N ILE A 418 -19.92 -19.17 28.77
CA ILE A 418 -20.24 -20.50 29.35
C ILE A 418 -21.08 -20.38 30.62
N LEU A 419 -20.73 -19.45 31.53
CA LEU A 419 -21.48 -19.18 32.77
C LEU A 419 -22.92 -18.70 32.50
N LEU A 420 -23.09 -17.75 31.57
CA LEU A 420 -24.41 -17.25 31.15
C LEU A 420 -25.29 -18.35 30.55
N LYS A 421 -24.68 -19.36 29.91
CA LYS A 421 -25.39 -20.53 29.37
C LYS A 421 -25.73 -21.56 30.45
N SER A 422 -24.86 -21.77 31.45
CA SER A 422 -25.09 -22.69 32.57
C SER A 422 -26.11 -22.18 33.60
N GLU A 423 -26.24 -20.87 33.79
CA GLU A 423 -27.19 -20.26 34.73
C GLU A 423 -28.62 -20.16 34.17
N GLY A 424 -28.89 -20.69 32.97
CA GLY A 424 -30.24 -20.72 32.39
C GLY A 424 -30.80 -19.35 31.99
N GLY A 425 -29.95 -18.31 31.88
CA GLY A 425 -30.33 -16.92 31.61
C GLY A 425 -30.78 -16.63 30.16
N LEU A 426 -30.74 -17.61 29.27
CA LEU A 426 -31.27 -17.50 27.91
C LEU A 426 -32.37 -18.55 27.70
N ARG A 427 -33.48 -18.38 28.43
CA ARG A 427 -34.77 -18.94 28.04
C ARG A 427 -35.57 -17.84 27.36
N GLU A 428 -35.54 -17.83 26.03
CA GLU A 428 -36.75 -17.88 25.19
C GLU A 428 -36.39 -17.80 23.71
N GLY A 429 -36.73 -18.88 22.98
CA GLY A 429 -36.84 -18.94 21.53
C GLY A 429 -35.53 -19.17 20.77
N TYR A 430 -35.30 -20.40 20.29
CA TYR A 430 -35.03 -20.71 18.88
C TYR A 430 -34.66 -22.20 18.71
N ASP A 431 -35.40 -22.90 17.84
CA ASP A 431 -35.17 -24.26 17.35
C ASP A 431 -33.89 -24.34 16.48
N GLY A 432 -32.72 -24.27 17.11
CA GLY A 432 -31.41 -24.29 16.44
C GLY A 432 -30.39 -25.26 17.06
N MET A 433 -30.85 -26.23 17.85
CA MET A 433 -30.00 -26.95 18.82
C MET A 433 -28.96 -27.94 18.25
N VAL A 434 -28.82 -28.09 16.93
CA VAL A 434 -27.81 -28.99 16.33
C VAL A 434 -26.57 -28.24 15.80
N GLN A 435 -26.65 -26.91 15.58
CA GLN A 435 -25.48 -26.12 15.13
C GLN A 435 -24.68 -25.48 16.28
N GLU A 436 -25.22 -25.44 17.50
CA GLU A 436 -24.55 -24.77 18.62
C GLU A 436 -23.48 -25.61 19.35
N ASP A 437 -23.61 -26.94 19.36
CA ASP A 437 -22.60 -27.83 19.95
C ASP A 437 -21.28 -27.79 19.17
N GLY A 438 -21.34 -27.61 17.85
CA GLY A 438 -20.15 -27.42 17.01
C GLY A 438 -19.39 -26.15 17.37
N ARG A 439 -20.10 -25.07 17.72
CA ARG A 439 -19.50 -23.78 18.06
C ARG A 439 -18.83 -23.79 19.43
N ALA A 440 -19.38 -24.53 20.39
CA ALA A 440 -18.77 -24.75 21.70
C ALA A 440 -17.49 -25.60 21.59
N GLN A 441 -17.51 -26.68 20.79
CA GLN A 441 -16.33 -27.50 20.52
C GLN A 441 -15.24 -26.72 19.77
N ASP A 442 -15.61 -25.85 18.84
CA ASP A 442 -14.66 -24.98 18.13
C ASP A 442 -14.01 -23.95 19.07
N LEU A 443 -14.78 -23.37 19.98
CA LEU A 443 -14.25 -22.44 20.99
C LEU A 443 -13.32 -23.15 21.99
N GLN A 444 -13.64 -24.38 22.40
CA GLN A 444 -12.77 -25.18 23.26
C GLN A 444 -11.46 -25.54 22.56
N LYS A 445 -11.50 -25.94 21.29
CA LYS A 445 -10.30 -26.17 20.47
C LYS A 445 -9.48 -24.90 20.26
N GLN A 446 -10.11 -23.73 20.14
CA GLN A 446 -9.40 -22.45 20.05
C GLN A 446 -8.68 -22.12 21.36
N LEU A 447 -9.31 -22.38 22.51
CA LEU A 447 -8.71 -22.20 23.83
C LEU A 447 -7.52 -23.14 24.06
N GLU A 448 -7.66 -24.42 23.73
CA GLU A 448 -6.58 -25.41 23.82
C GLU A 448 -5.38 -25.03 22.92
N ARG A 449 -5.64 -24.53 21.71
CA ARG A 449 -4.59 -24.02 20.81
C ARG A 449 -3.89 -22.78 21.36
N ALA A 450 -4.63 -21.85 21.94
CA ALA A 450 -4.06 -20.66 22.57
C ALA A 450 -3.14 -21.05 23.75
N GLN A 451 -3.61 -21.94 24.62
CA GLN A 451 -2.81 -22.48 25.73
C GLN A 451 -1.53 -23.18 25.25
N GLN A 452 -1.63 -24.03 24.23
CA GLN A 452 -0.47 -24.69 23.63
C GLN A 452 0.55 -23.68 23.07
N THR A 453 0.06 -22.65 22.38
CA THR A 453 0.89 -21.59 21.78
C THR A 453 1.61 -20.79 22.86
N LEU A 454 0.93 -20.47 23.97
CA LEU A 454 1.54 -19.80 25.12
C LEU A 454 2.68 -20.61 25.73
N VAL A 455 2.48 -21.92 25.91
CA VAL A 455 3.52 -22.83 26.44
C VAL A 455 4.72 -22.91 25.50
N GLU A 456 4.48 -22.97 24.19
CA GLU A 456 5.55 -23.01 23.18
C GLU A 456 6.35 -21.70 23.15
N VAL A 457 5.67 -20.55 23.17
CA VAL A 457 6.32 -19.23 23.20
C VAL A 457 7.13 -19.05 24.49
N PHE A 458 6.58 -19.49 25.64
CA PHE A 458 7.29 -19.45 26.91
C PHE A 458 8.54 -20.32 26.89
N ASN A 459 8.42 -21.59 26.47
CA ASN A 459 9.55 -22.51 26.41
C ASN A 459 10.63 -22.05 25.41
N SER A 460 10.24 -21.49 24.27
CA SER A 460 11.18 -20.91 23.30
C SER A 460 11.93 -19.73 23.90
N ALA A 461 11.23 -18.82 24.58
CA ALA A 461 11.85 -17.66 25.22
C ALA A 461 12.83 -18.08 26.33
N VAL A 462 12.49 -19.10 27.12
CA VAL A 462 13.38 -19.67 28.15
C VAL A 462 14.62 -20.32 27.50
N ALA A 463 14.44 -21.07 26.42
CA ALA A 463 15.54 -21.70 25.70
C ALA A 463 16.50 -20.66 25.08
N ASP A 464 15.98 -19.59 24.48
CA ASP A 464 16.77 -18.49 23.93
C ASP A 464 17.54 -17.77 25.03
N LEU A 465 16.94 -17.60 26.21
CA LEU A 465 17.60 -17.00 27.37
C LEU A 465 18.77 -17.87 27.88
N ILE A 466 18.58 -19.19 27.95
CA ILE A 466 19.62 -20.16 28.34
C ILE A 466 20.75 -20.21 27.30
N ALA A 467 20.42 -20.18 26.01
CA ALA A 467 21.40 -20.19 24.92
C ALA A 467 22.25 -18.90 24.90
N ALA A 468 21.62 -17.74 25.10
CA ALA A 468 22.32 -16.46 25.24
C ALA A 468 23.24 -16.44 26.47
N TYR A 469 22.84 -17.11 27.56
CA TYR A 469 23.61 -17.23 28.79
C TYR A 469 24.85 -18.13 28.63
N ASN A 470 24.72 -19.30 28.02
CA ASN A 470 25.83 -20.25 27.83
C ASN A 470 26.95 -19.72 26.91
N GLY A 471 26.72 -18.60 26.20
CA GLY A 471 27.72 -17.91 25.39
C GLY A 471 28.51 -16.83 26.13
N LEU A 472 28.24 -16.59 27.42
CA LEU A 472 28.88 -15.55 28.22
C LEU A 472 29.85 -16.19 29.24
N ASP A 473 31.07 -15.65 29.34
CA ASP A 473 32.07 -16.00 30.34
C ASP A 473 31.84 -15.08 31.56
N VAL A 474 31.47 -15.62 32.73
CA VAL A 474 30.85 -14.80 33.81
C VAL A 474 31.47 -15.04 35.20
N ASP A 475 31.77 -13.93 35.90
CA ASP A 475 32.26 -13.86 37.30
C ASP A 475 31.14 -14.00 38.38
N GLU A 476 31.53 -14.35 39.61
CA GLU A 476 30.68 -14.67 40.80
C GLU A 476 29.57 -13.65 41.15
N SER A 477 29.65 -12.39 40.69
CA SER A 477 28.62 -11.36 40.90
C SER A 477 27.30 -11.65 40.18
N PHE A 478 27.27 -12.61 39.25
CA PHE A 478 26.09 -12.92 38.43
C PHE A 478 25.16 -13.99 39.01
N ASP A 479 25.65 -14.82 39.94
CA ASP A 479 24.82 -15.83 40.60
C ASP A 479 23.76 -15.21 41.52
N ASP A 480 24.08 -14.10 42.19
CA ASP A 480 23.11 -13.32 42.96
C ASP A 480 22.00 -12.72 42.06
N MET A 481 22.36 -12.32 40.84
CA MET A 481 21.41 -11.76 39.87
C MET A 481 20.51 -12.86 39.28
N ARG A 482 21.06 -14.06 39.03
CA ARG A 482 20.32 -15.27 38.66
C ARG A 482 19.29 -15.62 39.72
N GLN A 483 19.68 -15.63 40.99
CA GLN A 483 18.79 -15.97 42.09
C GLN A 483 17.65 -14.94 42.21
N THR A 484 17.96 -13.66 42.05
CA THR A 484 16.96 -12.58 42.03
C THR A 484 15.98 -12.70 40.86
N LEU A 485 16.45 -13.08 39.66
CA LEU A 485 15.60 -13.20 38.47
C LEU A 485 14.64 -14.39 38.57
N VAL A 486 15.14 -15.52 39.08
CA VAL A 486 14.34 -16.73 39.35
C VAL A 486 13.29 -16.44 40.41
N GLU A 487 13.63 -15.75 41.49
CA GLU A 487 12.66 -15.35 42.51
C GLU A 487 11.58 -14.41 41.97
N LEU A 488 11.95 -13.43 41.12
CA LEU A 488 10.99 -12.53 40.48
C LEU A 488 10.02 -13.25 39.52
N LEU A 489 10.53 -14.19 38.73
CA LEU A 489 9.69 -15.01 37.85
C LEU A 489 8.77 -15.93 38.67
N LEU A 490 9.29 -16.56 39.72
CA LEU A 490 8.50 -17.36 40.64
C LEU A 490 7.41 -16.54 41.35
N ASP A 491 7.69 -15.30 41.74
CA ASP A 491 6.70 -14.43 42.39
C ASP A 491 5.62 -13.93 41.42
N VAL A 492 5.95 -13.68 40.15
CA VAL A 492 4.96 -13.41 39.10
C VAL A 492 4.09 -14.64 38.84
N CYS A 493 4.70 -15.83 38.78
CA CYS A 493 3.95 -17.09 38.67
C CYS A 493 3.05 -17.32 39.88
N ARG A 494 3.56 -17.14 41.11
CA ARG A 494 2.80 -17.27 42.37
C ARG A 494 1.66 -16.24 42.47
N SER A 495 1.88 -15.00 42.05
CA SER A 495 0.86 -13.94 42.09
C SER A 495 -0.28 -14.21 41.11
N ASN A 496 0.04 -14.74 39.92
CA ASN A 496 -0.96 -15.17 38.94
C ASN A 496 -1.65 -16.49 39.37
N LEU A 497 -0.93 -17.39 40.02
CA LEU A 497 -1.49 -18.60 40.63
C LEU A 497 -2.38 -18.29 41.85
N ALA A 498 -2.10 -17.23 42.60
CA ALA A 498 -2.94 -16.76 43.71
C ALA A 498 -4.29 -16.16 43.24
N LEU A 499 -4.47 -15.96 41.92
CA LEU A 499 -5.76 -15.62 41.31
C LEU A 499 -6.60 -16.88 40.95
N LEU A 500 -6.04 -18.09 41.02
CA LEU A 500 -6.77 -19.36 40.81
C LEU A 500 -7.71 -19.78 41.96
N PRO A 501 -7.45 -19.48 43.24
CA PRO A 501 -8.42 -19.70 44.32
C PRO A 501 -9.75 -18.94 44.11
N SER A 502 -9.73 -17.80 43.43
CA SER A 502 -10.95 -17.08 42.99
C SER A 502 -11.74 -17.82 41.90
N LEU A 503 -11.13 -18.81 41.22
CA LEU A 503 -11.80 -19.72 40.30
C LEU A 503 -12.26 -21.02 40.98
N GLN A 504 -11.58 -21.48 42.04
CA GLN A 504 -11.98 -22.67 42.81
C GLN A 504 -13.22 -22.46 43.69
N THR A 505 -13.48 -21.25 44.17
CA THR A 505 -14.71 -20.95 44.93
C THR A 505 -15.95 -20.80 44.03
N ALA A 506 -15.76 -20.81 42.71
CA ALA A 506 -16.81 -20.81 41.71
C ALA A 506 -16.78 -22.10 40.87
N THR A 507 -16.96 -23.27 41.50
CA THR A 507 -17.65 -24.48 40.98
C THR A 507 -17.25 -25.72 41.79
N VAL A 508 -18.25 -26.45 42.29
CA VAL A 508 -18.08 -27.68 43.10
C VAL A 508 -17.79 -28.91 42.24
N ASP A 509 -17.76 -28.81 40.91
CA ASP A 509 -17.43 -29.92 40.00
C ASP A 509 -16.36 -29.51 38.99
N THR A 510 -15.08 -29.59 39.39
CA THR A 510 -13.96 -29.37 38.48
C THR A 510 -13.72 -30.62 37.63
N PRO A 511 -13.74 -30.54 36.29
CA PRO A 511 -13.48 -31.68 35.40
C PRO A 511 -12.09 -32.30 35.62
N PRO A 512 -11.93 -33.61 35.42
CA PRO A 512 -10.66 -34.32 35.64
C PRO A 512 -9.51 -33.77 34.79
N GLU A 513 -9.77 -33.20 33.61
CA GLU A 513 -8.75 -32.59 32.76
C GLU A 513 -8.14 -31.32 33.38
N MET A 514 -8.95 -30.57 34.14
CA MET A 514 -8.50 -29.33 34.80
C MET A 514 -7.62 -29.61 36.02
N LYS A 515 -7.80 -30.78 36.66
CA LYS A 515 -6.91 -31.28 37.71
C LYS A 515 -5.53 -31.66 37.16
N THR A 516 -5.47 -32.14 35.91
CA THR A 516 -4.21 -32.45 35.22
C THR A 516 -3.43 -31.18 34.87
N VAL A 517 -4.12 -30.11 34.46
CA VAL A 517 -3.49 -28.81 34.19
C VAL A 517 -2.92 -28.20 35.47
N ILE A 518 -3.67 -28.23 36.58
CA ILE A 518 -3.17 -27.74 37.89
C ILE A 518 -1.94 -28.55 38.34
N SER A 519 -1.99 -29.88 38.22
CA SER A 519 -0.86 -30.75 38.56
C SER A 519 0.38 -30.51 37.68
N ASN A 520 0.20 -30.22 36.40
CA ASN A 520 1.34 -29.94 35.50
C ASN A 520 1.97 -28.58 35.76
N VAL A 521 1.17 -27.60 36.18
CA VAL A 521 1.66 -26.28 36.60
C VAL A 521 2.39 -26.35 37.95
N GLU A 522 1.93 -27.19 38.89
CA GLU A 522 2.64 -27.48 40.15
C GLU A 522 3.96 -28.23 39.96
N ILE A 523 4.11 -29.03 38.89
CA ILE A 523 5.35 -29.75 38.55
C ILE A 523 6.38 -28.83 37.84
N LEU A 524 5.91 -27.74 37.21
CA LEU A 524 6.72 -26.76 36.50
C LEU A 524 7.33 -25.69 37.43
N VAL A 525 6.77 -25.51 38.62
CA VAL A 525 7.31 -24.71 39.74
C VAL A 525 8.25 -25.57 40.57
#